data_AF-A0AAW1T269-F1
#
_entry.id   AF-A0AAW1T269-F1
#
_cell.length_a   1.000
_cell.length_b   1.000
_cell.length_c   1.000
_cell.angle_alpha   90.00
_cell.angle_beta   90.00
_cell.angle_gamma   90.00
#
_symmetry.space_group_name_H-M   'P 1'
#
loop_
_entity.id
_entity.type
_entity.pdbx_description
1 polymer ?
#
loop_
_entity_poly.entity_id
_entity_poly.type
_entity_poly.pdbx_seq_one_letter_code
_entity_poly.pdbx_strand_id
1 'polypeptide(L)'
;MEVHNSLRWEVVEWSYSVVIRAMFAALERVAATDPKHGVRLRLENYSAFVDGLSGVSQEDPVIGWFVREAAGMKSQTLSIYVNQQLEYGKYNRIVEFSERLETLMAEVGPGEVAFQPGHQPGSVKQLLSMTMARPDKRLAEMRARTIKHLGASSPALAHEIWAACERTLVTRYRRLGEQMSACYGNLHLSPSPQELSAMFRAAA
;
A
#
# COMPACT_ATOMS: atom_id res chain seq x y z
N MET A 1 -39.45 2.40 -32.96
CA MET A 1 -38.06 1.98 -33.24
C MET A 1 -37.15 2.13 -32.03
N GLU A 2 -37.33 3.17 -31.20
CA GLU A 2 -36.50 3.42 -30.00
C GLU A 2 -36.69 2.38 -28.87
N VAL A 3 -37.91 1.94 -28.59
CA VAL A 3 -38.20 0.96 -27.51
C VAL A 3 -37.51 -0.40 -27.75
N HIS A 4 -37.42 -0.82 -29.02
CA HIS A 4 -36.79 -2.10 -29.39
C HIS A 4 -35.25 -2.04 -29.29
N ASN A 5 -34.67 -0.83 -29.33
CA ASN A 5 -33.25 -0.58 -29.12
C ASN A 5 -32.91 -0.48 -27.63
N SER A 6 -33.81 0.10 -26.81
CA SER A 6 -33.69 0.15 -25.34
C SER A 6 -33.63 -1.25 -24.72
N LEU A 7 -34.56 -2.14 -25.09
CA LEU A 7 -34.59 -3.52 -24.58
C LEU A 7 -33.37 -4.34 -24.97
N ARG A 8 -32.77 -4.09 -26.14
CA ARG A 8 -31.54 -4.75 -26.57
C ARG A 8 -30.34 -4.27 -25.76
N TRP A 9 -30.28 -2.98 -25.43
CA TRP A 9 -29.23 -2.39 -24.62
C TRP A 9 -29.28 -2.88 -23.17
N GLU A 10 -30.48 -2.95 -22.58
CA GLU A 10 -30.68 -3.49 -21.22
C GLU A 10 -30.21 -4.95 -21.10
N VAL A 11 -30.42 -5.78 -22.12
CA VAL A 11 -29.93 -7.17 -22.14
C VAL A 11 -28.40 -7.22 -22.20
N VAL A 12 -27.77 -6.30 -22.94
CA VAL A 12 -26.30 -6.20 -23.03
C VAL A 12 -25.71 -5.77 -21.69
N GLU A 13 -26.24 -4.70 -21.10
CA GLU A 13 -25.85 -4.20 -19.77
C GLU A 13 -26.00 -5.27 -18.68
N TRP A 14 -27.11 -6.01 -18.70
CA TRP A 14 -27.34 -7.13 -17.80
C TRP A 14 -26.31 -8.25 -18.02
N SER A 15 -26.02 -8.58 -19.28
CA SER A 15 -25.03 -9.61 -19.62
C SER A 15 -23.63 -9.23 -19.13
N TYR A 16 -23.19 -7.97 -19.33
CA TYR A 16 -21.94 -7.47 -18.77
C TYR A 16 -21.91 -7.60 -17.26
N SER A 17 -23.00 -7.21 -16.58
CA SER A 17 -23.10 -7.33 -15.13
C SER A 17 -22.92 -8.76 -14.64
N VAL A 18 -23.56 -9.73 -15.30
CA VAL A 18 -23.46 -11.15 -14.91
C VAL A 18 -22.03 -11.66 -15.11
N VAL A 19 -21.43 -11.39 -16.27
CA VAL A 19 -20.09 -11.88 -16.61
C VAL A 19 -19.05 -11.27 -15.69
N ILE A 20 -19.05 -9.95 -15.50
CA ILE A 20 -18.05 -9.26 -14.67
C ILE A 20 -18.17 -9.68 -13.20
N ARG A 21 -19.39 -9.81 -12.66
CA ARG A 21 -19.59 -10.33 -11.29
C ARG A 21 -19.04 -11.75 -11.14
N ALA A 22 -19.26 -12.61 -12.12
CA ALA A 22 -18.70 -13.96 -12.11
C ALA A 22 -17.16 -13.94 -12.16
N MET A 23 -16.56 -13.06 -12.95
CA MET A 23 -15.11 -12.86 -13.00
C MET A 23 -14.54 -12.43 -11.63
N PHE A 24 -15.12 -11.42 -10.99
CA PHE A 24 -14.68 -10.96 -9.67
C PHE A 24 -14.85 -12.05 -8.60
N ALA A 25 -15.99 -12.74 -8.60
CA ALA A 25 -16.23 -13.84 -7.66
C ALA A 25 -15.23 -15.00 -7.84
N ALA A 26 -14.88 -15.32 -9.10
CA ALA A 26 -13.89 -16.34 -9.40
C ALA A 26 -12.48 -15.90 -8.95
N LEU A 27 -12.08 -14.67 -9.27
CA LEU A 27 -10.80 -14.09 -8.82
C LEU A 27 -10.68 -14.16 -7.30
N GLU A 28 -11.69 -13.69 -6.57
CA GLU A 28 -11.67 -13.67 -5.11
C GLU A 28 -11.58 -15.08 -4.52
N ARG A 29 -12.30 -16.05 -5.10
CA ARG A 29 -12.23 -17.44 -4.66
C ARG A 29 -10.84 -18.02 -4.86
N VAL A 30 -10.23 -17.86 -6.03
CA VAL A 30 -8.88 -18.37 -6.32
C VAL A 30 -7.86 -17.67 -5.42
N ALA A 31 -7.93 -16.34 -5.31
CA ALA A 31 -7.02 -15.55 -4.50
C ALA A 31 -7.15 -15.81 -2.99
N ALA A 32 -8.31 -16.29 -2.51
CA ALA A 32 -8.48 -16.71 -1.12
C ALA A 32 -7.83 -18.07 -0.82
N THR A 33 -7.71 -18.95 -1.82
CA THR A 33 -7.06 -20.26 -1.66
C THR A 33 -5.52 -20.21 -1.67
N ASP A 34 -4.93 -19.10 -2.12
CA ASP A 34 -3.48 -18.90 -2.15
C ASP A 34 -3.07 -17.77 -1.17
N PRO A 35 -2.70 -18.10 0.08
CA PRO A 35 -2.30 -17.09 1.05
C PRO A 35 -0.97 -16.40 0.70
N LYS A 36 -0.15 -17.01 -0.17
CA LYS A 36 1.18 -16.50 -0.52
C LYS A 36 1.13 -15.52 -1.68
N HIS A 37 0.27 -15.78 -2.67
CA HIS A 37 0.20 -15.02 -3.91
C HIS A 37 -1.14 -14.33 -4.14
N GLY A 38 -2.17 -14.62 -3.34
CA GLY A 38 -3.53 -14.10 -3.53
C GLY A 38 -3.63 -12.58 -3.55
N VAL A 39 -2.86 -11.87 -2.70
CA VAL A 39 -2.81 -10.40 -2.72
C VAL A 39 -2.25 -9.89 -4.05
N ARG A 40 -1.17 -10.49 -4.53
CA ARG A 40 -0.58 -10.14 -5.83
C ARG A 40 -1.56 -10.43 -6.98
N LEU A 41 -2.20 -11.60 -6.95
CA LEU A 41 -3.16 -12.02 -7.97
C LEU A 41 -4.33 -11.02 -8.09
N ARG A 42 -4.91 -10.60 -6.95
CA ARG A 42 -5.93 -9.55 -6.91
C ARG A 42 -5.43 -8.25 -7.52
N LEU A 43 -4.24 -7.82 -7.11
CA LEU A 43 -3.69 -6.53 -7.53
C LEU A 43 -3.44 -6.48 -9.05
N GLU A 44 -2.86 -7.53 -9.63
CA GLU A 44 -2.64 -7.64 -11.07
C GLU A 44 -3.96 -7.68 -11.84
N ASN A 45 -4.93 -8.47 -11.41
CA ASN A 45 -6.20 -8.62 -12.13
C ASN A 45 -7.08 -7.38 -12.04
N TYR A 46 -7.19 -6.75 -10.86
CA TYR A 46 -7.95 -5.51 -10.73
C TYR A 46 -7.27 -4.35 -11.47
N SER A 47 -5.93 -4.27 -11.49
CA SER A 47 -5.25 -3.28 -12.35
C SER A 47 -5.52 -3.54 -13.82
N ALA A 48 -5.35 -4.78 -14.29
CA ALA A 48 -5.61 -5.13 -15.68
C ALA A 48 -7.06 -4.83 -16.10
N PHE A 49 -8.03 -5.08 -15.21
CA PHE A 49 -9.44 -4.75 -15.46
C PHE A 49 -9.67 -3.24 -15.59
N VAL A 50 -9.13 -2.44 -14.67
CA VAL A 50 -9.24 -0.97 -14.72
C VAL A 50 -8.57 -0.42 -15.97
N ASP A 51 -7.33 -0.84 -16.23
CA ASP A 51 -6.53 -0.32 -17.33
C ASP A 51 -7.17 -0.70 -18.68
N GLY A 52 -7.60 -1.96 -18.81
CA GLY A 52 -8.18 -2.52 -20.04
C GLY A 52 -9.56 -1.98 -20.41
N LEU A 53 -10.36 -1.53 -19.43
CA LEU A 53 -11.73 -1.04 -19.67
C LEU A 53 -11.89 0.47 -19.46
N SER A 54 -10.80 1.19 -19.15
CA SER A 54 -10.84 2.63 -18.88
C SER A 54 -11.43 3.44 -20.05
N GLY A 55 -11.11 3.09 -21.29
CA GLY A 55 -11.71 3.72 -22.48
C GLY A 55 -13.21 3.49 -22.60
N VAL A 56 -13.67 2.25 -22.41
CA VAL A 56 -15.09 1.87 -22.55
C VAL A 56 -15.94 2.38 -21.37
N SER A 57 -15.33 2.56 -20.20
CA SER A 57 -15.99 2.99 -18.97
C SER A 57 -16.67 4.37 -19.05
N GLN A 58 -16.29 5.19 -20.03
CA GLN A 58 -16.88 6.51 -20.28
C GLN A 58 -18.16 6.44 -21.11
N GLU A 59 -18.31 5.37 -21.90
CA GLU A 59 -19.41 5.18 -22.85
C GLU A 59 -20.51 4.27 -22.28
N ASP A 60 -20.13 3.30 -21.45
CA ASP A 60 -21.05 2.33 -20.82
C ASP A 60 -21.10 2.54 -19.29
N PRO A 61 -22.23 2.98 -18.72
CA PRO A 61 -22.36 3.24 -17.29
C PRO A 61 -22.20 2.01 -16.40
N VAL A 62 -22.57 0.82 -16.89
CA VAL A 62 -22.45 -0.44 -16.15
C VAL A 62 -20.99 -0.83 -16.05
N ILE A 63 -20.26 -0.82 -17.18
CA ILE A 63 -18.80 -1.03 -17.19
C ILE A 63 -18.11 0.02 -16.33
N GLY A 64 -18.54 1.29 -16.43
CA GLY A 64 -18.04 2.37 -15.60
C GLY A 64 -18.21 2.13 -14.10
N TRP A 65 -19.33 1.54 -13.68
CA TRP A 65 -19.54 1.14 -12.29
C TRP A 65 -18.53 0.07 -11.85
N PHE A 66 -18.36 -1.00 -12.63
CA PHE A 66 -17.41 -2.07 -12.31
C PHE A 66 -15.95 -1.62 -12.33
N VAL A 67 -15.58 -0.69 -13.23
CA VAL A 67 -14.23 -0.11 -13.24
C VAL A 67 -13.96 0.67 -11.96
N ARG A 68 -14.93 1.44 -11.45
CA ARG A 68 -14.80 2.11 -10.15
C ARG A 68 -14.71 1.13 -8.99
N GLU A 69 -15.53 0.07 -9.00
CA GLU A 69 -15.47 -1.00 -8.00
C GLU A 69 -14.09 -1.68 -8.00
N ALA A 70 -13.60 -2.09 -9.18
CA ALA A 70 -12.27 -2.67 -9.35
C ALA A 70 -11.15 -1.73 -8.90
N ALA A 71 -11.26 -0.43 -9.18
CA ALA A 71 -10.30 0.57 -8.70
C ALA A 71 -10.28 0.66 -7.17
N GLY A 72 -11.45 0.58 -6.52
CA GLY A 72 -11.57 0.48 -5.06
C GLY A 72 -10.87 -0.76 -4.51
N MET A 73 -11.16 -1.93 -5.11
CA MET A 73 -10.53 -3.21 -4.72
C MET A 73 -9.01 -3.22 -4.96
N LYS A 74 -8.55 -2.64 -6.09
CA LYS A 74 -7.13 -2.42 -6.39
C LYS A 74 -6.48 -1.59 -5.30
N SER A 75 -7.08 -0.45 -4.93
CA SER A 75 -6.54 0.46 -3.91
C SER A 75 -6.42 -0.20 -2.53
N GLN A 76 -7.45 -0.94 -2.11
CA GLN A 76 -7.42 -1.70 -0.87
C GLN A 76 -6.32 -2.77 -0.89
N THR A 77 -6.23 -3.53 -1.99
CA THR A 77 -5.23 -4.59 -2.17
C THR A 77 -3.81 -4.02 -2.23
N LEU A 78 -3.63 -2.85 -2.85
CA LEU A 78 -2.36 -2.13 -2.93
C LEU A 78 -1.85 -1.80 -1.53
N SER A 79 -2.72 -1.28 -0.65
CA SER A 79 -2.37 -0.99 0.74
C SER A 79 -1.87 -2.24 1.48
N ILE A 80 -2.56 -3.38 1.32
CA ILE A 80 -2.15 -4.66 1.91
C ILE A 80 -0.78 -5.09 1.37
N TYR A 81 -0.57 -5.01 0.05
CA TYR A 81 0.69 -5.41 -0.57
C TYR A 81 1.87 -4.50 -0.15
N VAL A 82 1.63 -3.19 -0.04
CA VAL A 82 2.62 -2.23 0.47
C VAL A 82 3.03 -2.62 1.89
N ASN A 83 2.08 -2.92 2.77
CA ASN A 83 2.39 -3.39 4.12
C ASN A 83 3.22 -4.68 4.12
N GLN A 84 2.92 -5.65 3.24
CA GLN A 84 3.73 -6.85 3.05
C GLN A 84 5.16 -6.55 2.56
N GLN A 85 5.37 -5.50 1.76
CA GLN A 85 6.71 -5.07 1.36
C GLN A 85 7.45 -4.42 2.52
N LEU A 86 6.78 -3.55 3.29
CA LEU A 86 7.38 -2.91 4.47
C LEU A 86 7.75 -3.94 5.54
N GLU A 87 6.94 -4.98 5.74
CA GLU A 87 7.25 -6.10 6.64
C GLU A 87 8.44 -6.93 6.13
N TYR A 88 8.52 -7.17 4.82
CA TYR A 88 9.67 -7.84 4.21
C TYR A 88 10.97 -7.05 4.46
N GLY A 89 10.93 -5.73 4.26
CA GLY A 89 12.03 -4.81 4.59
C GLY A 89 12.24 -4.55 6.08
N LYS A 90 11.42 -5.14 6.96
CA LYS A 90 11.44 -4.96 8.42
C LYS A 90 11.15 -3.54 8.91
N TYR A 91 10.52 -2.71 8.08
CA TYR A 91 10.11 -1.34 8.42
C TYR A 91 8.79 -1.25 9.18
N ASN A 92 7.97 -2.32 9.18
CA ASN A 92 6.68 -2.35 9.88
C ASN A 92 6.81 -1.98 11.37
N ARG A 93 7.90 -2.39 12.04
CA ARG A 93 8.14 -2.08 13.45
C ARG A 93 8.18 -0.58 13.75
N ILE A 94 8.75 0.23 12.84
CA ILE A 94 8.78 1.69 12.98
C ILE A 94 7.39 2.28 12.73
N VAL A 95 6.64 1.74 11.77
CA VAL A 95 5.27 2.17 11.45
C VAL A 95 4.35 1.94 12.65
N GLU A 96 4.34 0.70 13.17
CA GLU A 96 3.56 0.28 14.34
C GLU A 96 3.98 1.02 15.61
N PHE A 97 5.27 1.33 15.77
CA PHE A 97 5.74 2.13 16.90
C PHE A 97 5.20 3.56 16.83
N SER A 98 5.26 4.19 15.66
CA SER A 98 4.71 5.54 15.48
C SER A 98 3.18 5.58 15.72
N GLU A 99 2.45 4.51 15.39
CA GLU A 99 1.00 4.34 15.68
C GLU A 99 0.72 4.27 17.16
N ARG A 100 1.42 3.38 17.87
CA ARG A 100 1.28 3.28 19.32
C ARG A 100 1.70 4.56 20.03
N LEU A 101 2.72 5.24 19.52
CA LEU A 101 3.19 6.51 20.07
C LEU A 101 2.11 7.60 19.92
N GLU A 102 1.40 7.65 18.80
CA GLU A 102 0.29 8.58 18.57
C GLU A 102 -0.85 8.38 19.57
N THR A 103 -1.26 7.13 19.79
CA THR A 103 -2.26 6.77 20.81
C THR A 103 -1.79 7.15 22.21
N LEU A 104 -0.56 6.78 22.57
CA LEU A 104 -0.02 7.03 23.90
C LEU A 104 0.11 8.54 24.20
N MET A 105 0.55 9.33 23.22
CA MET A 105 0.62 10.79 23.35
C MET A 105 -0.74 11.41 23.62
N ALA A 106 -1.82 10.86 23.05
CA ALA A 106 -3.18 11.33 23.30
C ALA A 106 -3.68 10.94 24.71
N GLU A 107 -3.22 9.82 25.25
CA GLU A 107 -3.64 9.31 26.57
C GLU A 107 -2.91 9.97 27.74
N VAL A 108 -1.58 10.09 27.68
CA VAL A 108 -0.76 10.57 28.82
C VAL A 108 -0.12 11.94 28.59
N GLY A 109 -0.19 12.46 27.36
CA GLY A 109 0.49 13.68 26.97
C GLY A 109 1.96 13.45 26.55
N PRO A 110 2.52 14.26 25.63
CA PRO A 110 3.86 14.02 25.07
C PRO A 110 5.00 13.98 26.10
N GLY A 111 4.94 14.81 27.14
CA GLY A 111 5.99 14.88 28.17
C GLY A 111 6.09 13.63 29.05
N GLU A 112 5.00 12.87 29.18
CA GLU A 112 4.92 11.69 30.03
C GLU A 112 5.34 10.40 29.31
N VAL A 113 5.39 10.42 27.97
CA VAL A 113 5.69 9.26 27.13
C VAL A 113 7.04 8.63 27.49
N ALA A 114 8.07 9.43 27.75
CA ALA A 114 9.41 8.93 28.02
C ALA A 114 9.52 8.10 29.31
N PHE A 115 8.54 8.23 30.21
CA PHE A 115 8.47 7.47 31.47
C PHE A 115 7.65 6.18 31.33
N GLN A 116 6.97 5.97 30.19
CA GLN A 116 6.17 4.78 29.95
C GLN A 116 7.05 3.56 29.60
N PRO A 117 6.71 2.35 30.07
CA PRO A 117 7.44 1.13 29.74
C PRO A 117 7.59 0.94 28.22
N GLY A 118 8.81 0.67 27.75
CA GLY A 118 9.11 0.44 26.34
C GLY A 118 9.26 1.70 25.49
N HIS A 119 9.01 2.89 26.06
CA HIS A 119 9.09 4.19 25.37
C HIS A 119 10.26 5.04 25.88
N GLN A 120 11.13 4.48 26.72
CA GLN A 120 12.31 5.20 27.18
C GLN A 120 13.25 5.53 26.00
N PRO A 121 14.00 6.65 26.06
CA PRO A 121 14.92 7.05 25.00
C PRO A 121 15.87 5.95 24.51
N GLY A 122 16.36 5.08 25.42
CA GLY A 122 17.20 3.94 25.07
C GLY A 122 16.49 2.90 24.19
N SER A 123 15.25 2.55 24.54
CA SER A 123 14.40 1.61 23.80
C SER A 123 14.10 2.14 22.38
N VAL A 124 13.80 3.43 22.27
CA VAL A 124 13.57 4.09 20.97
C VAL A 124 14.83 4.09 20.10
N LYS A 125 16.00 4.43 20.67
CA LYS A 125 17.29 4.38 19.96
C LYS A 125 17.59 2.98 19.45
N GLN A 126 17.37 1.96 20.28
CA GLN A 126 17.59 0.57 19.90
C GLN A 126 16.68 0.16 18.74
N LEU A 127 15.38 0.48 18.81
CA LEU A 127 14.43 0.21 17.74
C LEU A 127 14.85 0.85 16.41
N LEU A 128 15.23 2.13 16.44
CA LEU A 128 15.68 2.87 15.26
C LEU A 128 16.97 2.27 14.68
N SER A 129 17.96 1.98 15.52
CA SER A 129 19.22 1.37 15.09
C SER A 129 19.01 0.02 14.41
N MET A 130 18.17 -0.85 14.96
CA MET A 130 17.88 -2.16 14.38
C MET A 130 17.10 -2.07 13.05
N THR A 131 16.14 -1.14 12.99
CA THR A 131 15.26 -1.00 11.83
C THR A 131 15.92 -0.23 10.68
N MET A 132 16.79 0.75 11.00
CA MET A 132 17.54 1.53 10.03
C MET A 132 18.97 1.02 9.83
N ALA A 133 19.25 -0.23 10.21
CA ALA A 133 20.51 -0.88 9.87
C ALA A 133 20.55 -1.22 8.37
N ARG A 134 21.46 -0.58 7.63
CA ARG A 134 21.67 -0.77 6.18
C ARG A 134 20.38 -0.57 5.35
N PRO A 135 19.76 0.62 5.42
CA PRO A 135 18.49 0.87 4.76
C PRO A 135 18.62 0.78 3.23
N ASP A 136 19.75 1.22 2.68
CA ASP A 136 20.15 1.07 1.28
C ASP A 136 20.00 -0.38 0.77
N LYS A 137 20.60 -1.33 1.48
CA LYS A 137 20.56 -2.74 1.10
C LYS A 137 19.14 -3.31 1.18
N ARG A 138 18.40 -2.99 2.25
CA ARG A 138 17.02 -3.48 2.45
C ARG A 138 16.07 -2.93 1.39
N LEU A 139 16.21 -1.65 1.02
CA LEU A 139 15.43 -1.03 -0.04
C LEU A 139 15.73 -1.66 -1.41
N ALA A 140 17.00 -1.94 -1.71
CA ALA A 140 17.39 -2.65 -2.93
C ALA A 140 16.75 -4.07 -3.00
N GLU A 141 16.76 -4.81 -1.89
CA GLU A 141 16.12 -6.13 -1.80
C GLU A 141 14.59 -6.05 -1.98
N MET A 142 13.94 -5.05 -1.36
CA MET A 142 12.51 -4.79 -1.55
C MET A 142 12.16 -4.44 -2.99
N ARG A 143 12.96 -3.59 -3.65
CA ARG A 143 12.79 -3.26 -5.08
C ARG A 143 12.93 -4.51 -5.93
N ALA A 144 14.01 -5.26 -5.74
CA ALA A 144 14.27 -6.49 -6.51
C ALA A 144 13.12 -7.49 -6.37
N ARG A 145 12.55 -7.63 -5.17
CA ARG A 145 11.34 -8.45 -4.93
C ARG A 145 10.13 -7.92 -5.70
N THR A 146 9.90 -6.61 -5.69
CA THR A 146 8.78 -5.97 -6.41
C THR A 146 8.91 -6.20 -7.92
N ILE A 147 10.11 -6.00 -8.48
CA ILE A 147 10.40 -6.27 -9.90
C ILE A 147 10.26 -7.75 -10.22
N LYS A 148 10.75 -8.66 -9.38
CA LYS A 148 10.57 -10.10 -9.57
C LYS A 148 9.09 -10.50 -9.60
N HIS A 149 8.27 -9.86 -8.78
CA HIS A 149 6.87 -10.21 -8.67
C HIS A 149 6.01 -9.70 -9.83
N LEU A 150 6.33 -8.52 -10.38
CA LEU A 150 5.44 -7.76 -11.26
C LEU A 150 6.12 -7.17 -12.51
N GLY A 151 7.45 -7.12 -12.54
CA GLY A 151 8.20 -6.41 -13.59
C GLY A 151 8.00 -6.98 -14.99
N ALA A 152 7.67 -8.27 -15.12
CA ALA A 152 7.36 -8.90 -16.40
C ALA A 152 5.89 -8.75 -16.81
N SER A 153 4.96 -8.75 -15.85
CA SER A 153 3.50 -8.76 -16.09
C SER A 153 2.88 -7.37 -16.10
N SER A 154 3.38 -6.44 -15.28
CA SER A 154 2.89 -5.07 -15.18
C SER A 154 3.97 -4.11 -14.65
N PRO A 155 4.85 -3.58 -15.54
CA PRO A 155 5.88 -2.63 -15.15
C PRO A 155 5.33 -1.36 -14.49
N ALA A 156 4.23 -0.81 -15.02
CA ALA A 156 3.58 0.39 -14.48
C ALA A 156 3.11 0.16 -13.04
N LEU A 157 2.49 -0.99 -12.76
CA LEU A 157 2.07 -1.36 -11.41
C LEU A 157 3.26 -1.55 -10.47
N ALA A 158 4.37 -2.12 -10.94
CA ALA A 158 5.60 -2.23 -10.15
C ALA A 158 6.17 -0.86 -9.75
N HIS A 159 6.08 0.14 -10.63
CA HIS A 159 6.43 1.53 -10.30
C HIS A 159 5.44 2.16 -9.33
N GLU A 160 4.12 1.97 -9.53
CA GLU A 160 3.07 2.47 -8.64
C GLU A 160 3.26 1.97 -7.20
N ILE A 161 3.52 0.67 -7.04
CA ILE A 161 3.77 0.04 -5.73
C ILE A 161 5.03 0.59 -5.08
N TRP A 162 6.11 0.76 -5.85
CA TRP A 162 7.35 1.30 -5.30
C TRP A 162 7.16 2.73 -4.78
N ALA A 163 6.49 3.56 -5.57
CA ALA A 163 6.12 4.91 -5.16
C ALA A 163 5.18 4.91 -3.94
N ALA A 164 4.25 3.95 -3.85
CA ALA A 164 3.39 3.80 -2.68
C ALA A 164 4.18 3.37 -1.43
N CYS A 165 5.15 2.47 -1.54
CA CYS A 165 6.04 2.09 -0.45
C CYS A 165 6.85 3.30 0.07
N GLU A 166 7.42 4.09 -0.84
CA GLU A 166 8.13 5.32 -0.49
C GLU A 166 7.19 6.28 0.25
N ARG A 167 6.02 6.59 -0.33
CA ARG A 167 5.06 7.52 0.27
C ARG A 167 4.64 7.07 1.67
N THR A 168 4.25 5.81 1.85
CA THR A 168 3.80 5.27 3.13
C THR A 168 4.90 5.34 4.18
N LEU A 169 6.10 4.83 3.86
CA LEU A 169 7.19 4.77 4.83
C LEU A 169 7.72 6.17 5.16
N VAL A 170 8.01 7.01 4.16
CA VAL A 170 8.57 8.35 4.38
C VAL A 170 7.58 9.25 5.12
N THR A 171 6.28 9.17 4.82
CA THR A 171 5.25 9.93 5.54
C THR A 171 5.20 9.52 7.00
N ARG A 172 5.17 8.20 7.28
CA ARG A 172 5.14 7.72 8.66
C ARG A 172 6.44 8.02 9.41
N TYR A 173 7.57 7.92 8.74
CA TYR A 173 8.87 8.22 9.30
C TYR A 173 9.02 9.71 9.64
N ARG A 174 8.51 10.62 8.78
CA ARG A 174 8.44 12.05 9.11
C ARG A 174 7.59 12.30 10.35
N ARG A 175 6.41 11.68 10.43
CA ARG A 175 5.52 11.76 11.60
C ARG A 175 6.22 11.29 12.87
N LEU A 176 6.97 10.19 12.80
CA LEU A 176 7.78 9.72 13.92
C LEU A 176 8.82 10.76 14.38
N GLY A 177 9.43 11.50 13.45
CA GLY A 177 10.36 12.57 13.78
C GLY A 177 9.71 13.70 14.59
N GLU A 178 8.50 14.11 14.20
CA GLU A 178 7.70 15.09 14.95
C GLU A 178 7.35 14.57 16.35
N GLN A 179 6.88 13.32 16.45
CA GLN A 179 6.54 12.68 17.72
C GLN A 179 7.77 12.58 18.63
N MET A 180 8.93 12.20 18.09
CA MET A 180 10.16 12.11 18.86
C MET A 180 10.64 13.46 19.36
N SER A 181 10.54 14.51 18.54
CA SER A 181 10.85 15.87 18.97
C SER A 181 9.96 16.31 20.13
N ALA A 182 8.66 15.98 20.08
CA ALA A 182 7.71 16.32 21.14
C ALA A 182 7.92 15.52 22.44
N CYS A 183 8.29 14.25 22.35
CA CYS A 183 8.38 13.36 23.52
C CYS A 183 9.77 13.32 24.17
N TYR A 184 10.83 13.59 23.41
CA TYR A 184 12.20 13.30 23.86
C TYR A 184 13.21 14.44 23.67
N GLY A 185 12.85 15.51 22.94
CA GLY A 185 13.65 16.72 22.72
C GLY A 185 14.91 16.54 21.87
N ASN A 186 15.82 15.68 22.29
CA ASN A 186 17.20 15.56 21.74
C ASN A 186 17.38 14.36 20.82
N LEU A 187 16.28 13.72 20.43
CA LEU A 187 16.26 12.48 19.67
C LEU A 187 15.86 12.79 18.23
N HIS A 188 16.78 12.50 17.31
CA HIS A 188 16.59 12.76 15.88
C HIS A 188 16.66 11.47 15.07
N LEU A 189 15.97 11.47 13.93
CA LEU A 189 16.01 10.38 12.98
C LEU A 189 17.31 10.40 12.19
N SER A 190 17.91 9.22 12.03
CA SER A 190 19.04 9.00 11.13
C SER A 190 18.82 7.67 10.40
N PRO A 191 18.77 7.65 9.06
CA PRO A 191 18.77 8.81 8.15
C PRO A 191 17.58 9.77 8.41
N SER A 192 17.64 10.99 7.89
CA SER A 192 16.50 11.91 7.83
C SER A 192 15.42 11.42 6.84
N PRO A 193 14.17 11.90 6.93
CA PRO A 193 13.13 11.55 5.95
C PRO A 193 13.51 11.88 4.50
N GLN A 194 14.27 12.96 4.28
CA GLN A 194 14.77 13.37 2.97
C GLN A 194 15.81 12.39 2.43
N GLU A 195 16.77 11.99 3.27
CA GLU A 195 17.77 10.98 2.92
C GLU A 195 17.12 9.62 2.65
N LEU A 196 16.12 9.22 3.45
CA LEU A 196 15.37 7.98 3.21
C LEU A 196 14.65 8.01 1.86
N SER A 197 13.98 9.12 1.50
CA SER A 197 13.37 9.29 0.17
C SER A 197 14.42 9.25 -0.95
N ALA A 198 15.59 9.86 -0.75
CA ALA A 198 16.68 9.78 -1.71
C ALA A 198 17.17 8.33 -1.91
N MET A 199 17.23 7.53 -0.85
CA MET A 199 17.57 6.10 -0.93
C MET A 199 16.53 5.29 -1.72
N PHE A 200 15.23 5.59 -1.58
CA PHE A 200 14.19 4.97 -2.42
C PHE A 200 14.38 5.24 -3.91
N ARG A 201 14.78 6.47 -4.25
CA ARG A 201 15.07 6.86 -5.64
C ARG A 201 16.35 6.20 -6.16
N ALA A 202 17.38 6.08 -5.33
CA ALA A 202 18.63 5.41 -5.69
C ALA A 202 18.44 3.90 -5.93
N ALA A 203 17.45 3.29 -5.26
CA ALA A 203 17.10 1.89 -5.46
C ALA A 203 16.09 1.65 -6.60
N ALA A 204 15.55 2.70 -7.24
CA ALA A 204 14.45 2.59 -8.21
C ALA A 204 14.87 2.04 -9.58
#